data_AF-A0A4Q3AWP2-F1
#
_entry.id   AF-A0A4Q3AWP2-F1
#
_cell.length_a   1.000
_cell.length_b   1.000
_cell.length_c   1.000
_cell.angle_alpha   90.00
_cell.angle_beta   90.00
_cell.angle_gamma   90.00
#
_symmetry.space_group_name_H-M   'P 1'
#
loop_
_entity.id
_entity.type
_entity.pdbx_description
1 polymer ?
#
loop_
_entity_poly.entity_id
_entity_poly.type
_entity_poly.pdbx_seq_one_letter_code
_entity_poly.pdbx_strand_id
1 'polypeptide(L)'
;MKNLFQKKLSGINKSKFLLRLFFISILAHQQINALAQDSSRLRISLLTCSPGDELYSLFGHSALRVIDSNSVTDHVYNYGTFNFEDKNFYLKFVRGKLPYFMSIEQFEDFKWLYQSTGRGMTEQLLYLSPEEKISIKHFLTENSKEENKYYQYDFFFDNCTTRLRDILVKYKKPVLALPAVRPANMRFRQAIHECLDRGQQQWSKLGIDILLGAKTDRIMTASDQQFLPENLMLALDSNRSGQFVASSQKLYEPDVPAAKKNIFTPLVFFCALLAFYILLHFSIGKKLPLLMAGFDGMLFFLTGLLGCLLIFMWFGTDH
;
A
#
# COMPACT_ATOMS: atom_id res chain seq x y z
N MET A 1 -5.16 56.42 -56.28
CA MET A 1 -4.96 54.97 -56.05
C MET A 1 -6.03 54.27 -55.19
N LYS A 2 -7.17 54.91 -54.83
CA LYS A 2 -8.26 54.28 -54.05
C LYS A 2 -9.28 53.47 -54.88
N ASN A 3 -9.28 53.57 -56.21
CA ASN A 3 -10.36 53.03 -57.07
C ASN A 3 -10.11 51.65 -57.69
N LEU A 4 -8.94 51.03 -57.48
CA LEU A 4 -8.65 49.69 -58.02
C LEU A 4 -9.03 48.54 -57.07
N PHE A 5 -9.25 48.83 -55.77
CA PHE A 5 -9.64 47.82 -54.79
C PHE A 5 -11.15 47.58 -54.69
N GLN A 6 -12.00 48.58 -55.00
CA GLN A 6 -13.45 48.41 -54.91
C GLN A 6 -14.07 47.60 -56.06
N LYS A 7 -13.43 47.53 -57.23
CA LYS A 7 -14.04 46.88 -58.40
C LYS A 7 -13.96 45.35 -58.39
N LYS A 8 -13.07 44.76 -57.57
CA LYS A 8 -12.83 43.30 -57.54
C LYS A 8 -13.76 42.52 -56.57
N LEU A 9 -14.56 43.22 -55.76
CA LEU A 9 -15.48 42.61 -54.78
C LEU A 9 -16.96 42.59 -55.25
N SER A 10 -17.28 43.20 -56.40
CA SER A 10 -18.65 43.33 -56.91
C SER A 10 -19.24 42.07 -57.56
N GLY A 11 -18.40 41.09 -57.90
CA GLY A 11 -18.84 39.82 -58.54
C GLY A 11 -19.05 38.66 -57.56
N ILE A 12 -18.84 38.87 -56.27
CA ILE A 12 -18.95 37.82 -55.27
C ILE A 12 -20.37 37.80 -54.73
N ASN A 13 -21.16 36.81 -55.16
CA ASN A 13 -22.50 36.58 -54.64
C ASN A 13 -22.41 36.37 -53.11
N LYS A 14 -22.91 37.35 -52.34
CA LYS A 14 -22.77 37.41 -50.87
C LYS A 14 -23.21 36.12 -50.18
N SER A 15 -24.23 35.44 -50.72
CA SER A 15 -24.69 34.13 -50.23
C SER A 15 -23.62 33.04 -50.37
N LYS A 16 -22.92 32.97 -51.50
CA LYS A 16 -21.84 31.99 -51.75
C LYS A 16 -20.60 32.29 -50.91
N PHE A 17 -20.36 33.55 -50.57
CA PHE A 17 -19.26 33.96 -49.69
C PHE A 17 -19.53 33.61 -48.23
N LEU A 18 -20.74 33.87 -47.74
CA LEU A 18 -21.19 33.48 -46.40
C LEU A 18 -21.23 31.95 -46.24
N LEU A 19 -21.67 31.22 -47.26
CA LEU A 19 -21.66 29.76 -47.24
C LEU A 19 -20.24 29.19 -47.20
N ARG A 20 -19.29 29.80 -47.91
CA ARG A 20 -17.87 29.43 -47.84
C ARG A 20 -17.27 29.74 -46.46
N LEU A 21 -17.59 30.88 -45.86
CA LEU A 21 -17.16 31.20 -44.49
C LEU A 21 -17.75 30.24 -43.46
N PHE A 22 -19.01 29.81 -43.64
CA PHE A 22 -19.66 28.83 -42.79
C PHE A 22 -19.03 27.43 -42.93
N PHE A 23 -18.69 27.00 -44.14
CA PHE A 23 -17.96 25.74 -44.35
C PHE A 23 -16.53 25.80 -43.81
N ILE A 24 -15.84 26.94 -43.92
CA ILE A 24 -14.52 27.16 -43.31
C ILE A 24 -14.62 27.16 -41.78
N SER A 25 -15.68 27.73 -41.18
CA SER A 25 -15.86 27.69 -39.72
C SER A 25 -16.20 26.29 -39.22
N ILE A 26 -16.94 25.49 -39.98
CA ILE A 26 -17.22 24.07 -39.67
C ILE A 26 -15.94 23.23 -39.80
N LEU A 27 -15.14 23.43 -40.84
CA LEU A 27 -13.87 22.74 -41.02
C LEU A 27 -12.82 23.18 -39.98
N ALA A 28 -12.81 24.44 -39.56
CA ALA A 28 -11.99 24.94 -38.47
C ALA A 28 -12.46 24.44 -37.09
N HIS A 29 -13.74 24.06 -36.94
CA HIS A 29 -14.24 23.38 -35.74
C HIS A 29 -14.02 21.85 -35.76
N GLN A 30 -13.56 21.28 -36.87
CA GLN A 30 -13.30 19.83 -37.02
C GLN A 30 -11.83 19.43 -36.77
N GLN A 31 -10.97 20.38 -36.37
CA GLN A 31 -9.66 20.10 -35.77
C GLN A 31 -9.70 20.75 -34.38
N ILE A 32 -9.81 20.03 -33.27
CA ILE A 32 -8.75 19.23 -32.65
C ILE A 32 -9.45 18.19 -31.76
N ASN A 33 -9.64 16.98 -32.29
CA ASN A 33 -9.74 15.75 -31.48
C ASN A 33 -8.85 14.71 -32.17
N ALA A 34 -7.64 15.12 -32.54
CA ALA A 34 -6.56 14.15 -32.61
C ALA A 34 -6.43 13.63 -31.18
N LEU A 35 -6.70 12.35 -30.95
CA LEU A 35 -6.27 11.64 -29.76
C LEU A 35 -4.87 12.17 -29.44
N ALA A 36 -4.73 12.96 -28.37
CA ALA A 36 -3.45 13.50 -27.99
C ALA A 36 -2.56 12.28 -27.78
N GLN A 37 -1.67 12.02 -28.74
CA GLN A 37 -0.70 10.95 -28.62
C GLN A 37 0.06 11.28 -27.35
N ASP A 38 0.00 10.37 -26.37
CA ASP A 38 0.63 10.57 -25.08
C ASP A 38 2.10 10.91 -25.27
N SER A 39 2.41 12.21 -25.14
CA SER A 39 3.73 12.76 -25.42
C SER A 39 4.74 12.37 -24.37
N SER A 40 4.28 11.95 -23.18
CA SER A 40 5.16 11.53 -22.10
C SER A 40 5.91 10.24 -22.46
N ARG A 41 5.29 9.35 -23.26
CA ARG A 41 5.77 7.98 -23.52
C ARG A 41 6.01 7.16 -22.25
N LEU A 42 5.31 7.55 -21.18
CA LEU A 42 5.34 6.90 -19.87
C LEU A 42 4.06 6.07 -19.68
N ARG A 43 4.20 4.89 -19.10
CA ARG A 43 3.09 4.13 -18.51
C ARG A 43 3.36 3.97 -17.03
N ILE A 44 2.38 4.34 -16.20
CA ILE A 44 2.48 4.23 -14.76
C ILE A 44 1.34 3.35 -14.30
N SER A 45 1.69 2.29 -13.57
CA SER A 45 0.72 1.34 -13.01
C SER A 45 0.93 1.21 -11.51
N LEU A 46 -0.16 1.04 -10.76
CA LEU A 46 -0.07 0.51 -9.41
C LEU A 46 0.02 -1.02 -9.50
N LEU A 47 1.00 -1.60 -8.81
CA LEU A 47 1.10 -3.03 -8.57
C LEU A 47 0.58 -3.32 -7.17
N THR A 48 -0.34 -4.28 -7.06
CA THR A 48 -0.85 -4.80 -5.79
C THR A 48 -0.53 -6.28 -5.70
N CYS A 49 0.30 -6.64 -4.72
CA CYS A 49 0.75 -8.01 -4.52
C CYS A 49 -0.01 -8.64 -3.37
N SER A 50 -0.42 -9.91 -3.53
CA SER A 50 -1.20 -10.62 -2.53
C SER A 50 -0.41 -10.80 -1.22
N PRO A 51 -1.11 -11.00 -0.09
CA PRO A 51 -0.52 -11.53 1.13
C PRO A 51 0.38 -12.74 0.90
N GLY A 52 1.43 -12.88 1.71
CA GLY A 52 2.23 -14.10 1.84
C GLY A 52 2.06 -14.73 3.22
N ASP A 53 2.77 -15.85 3.46
CA ASP A 53 2.63 -16.65 4.69
C ASP A 53 3.35 -16.04 5.90
N GLU A 54 4.45 -15.32 5.63
CA GLU A 54 5.29 -14.71 6.66
C GLU A 54 4.71 -13.39 7.16
N LEU A 55 4.89 -13.08 8.45
CA LEU A 55 4.30 -11.91 9.11
C LEU A 55 4.61 -10.57 8.39
N TYR A 56 5.84 -10.41 7.88
CA TYR A 56 6.24 -9.19 7.15
C TYR A 56 5.57 -9.04 5.78
N SER A 57 5.04 -10.13 5.21
CA SER A 57 4.39 -10.18 3.89
C SER A 57 2.87 -10.35 3.97
N LEU A 58 2.35 -10.58 5.17
CA LEU A 58 0.97 -10.98 5.45
C LEU A 58 -0.09 -9.94 5.06
N PHE A 59 0.30 -8.67 5.00
CA PHE A 59 -0.62 -7.58 4.67
C PHE A 59 -0.65 -7.28 3.16
N GLY A 60 0.13 -8.00 2.35
CA GLY A 60 0.34 -7.72 0.94
C GLY A 60 1.40 -6.65 0.71
N HIS A 61 1.52 -6.16 -0.52
CA HIS A 61 2.45 -5.09 -0.86
C HIS A 61 1.94 -4.22 -2.01
N SER A 62 2.36 -2.96 -2.06
CA SER A 62 2.08 -2.05 -3.17
C SER A 62 3.37 -1.47 -3.74
N ALA A 63 3.45 -1.30 -5.05
CA ALA A 63 4.56 -0.63 -5.74
C ALA A 63 4.07 0.15 -6.96
N LEU A 64 4.86 1.11 -7.45
CA LEU A 64 4.57 1.79 -8.73
C LEU A 64 5.48 1.25 -9.82
N ARG A 65 4.89 0.67 -10.86
CA ARG A 65 5.61 0.32 -12.09
C ARG A 65 5.62 1.52 -13.04
N VAL A 66 6.79 1.84 -13.58
CA VAL A 66 6.96 2.90 -14.57
C VAL A 66 7.71 2.35 -15.77
N ILE A 67 7.02 2.28 -16.90
CA ILE A 67 7.61 1.98 -18.20
C ILE A 67 7.89 3.31 -18.89
N ASP A 68 9.16 3.53 -19.27
CA ASP A 68 9.60 4.69 -20.02
C ASP A 68 10.19 4.27 -21.36
N SER A 69 9.47 4.61 -22.44
CA SER A 69 9.88 4.21 -23.79
C SER A 69 11.01 5.08 -24.36
N ASN A 70 11.34 6.21 -23.73
CA ASN A 70 12.47 7.04 -24.16
C ASN A 70 13.79 6.47 -23.65
N SER A 71 13.82 6.03 -22.39
CA SER A 71 14.99 5.41 -21.77
C SER A 71 15.02 3.89 -21.89
N VAL A 72 13.95 3.28 -22.43
CA VAL A 72 13.79 1.83 -22.59
C VAL A 72 13.91 1.10 -21.24
N THR A 73 13.24 1.63 -20.22
CA THR A 73 13.26 1.07 -18.86
C THR A 73 11.88 0.61 -18.43
N ASP A 74 11.84 -0.46 -17.63
CA ASP A 74 10.63 -0.98 -16.97
C ASP A 74 10.95 -1.21 -15.50
N HIS A 75 10.74 -0.16 -14.70
CA HIS A 75 11.18 -0.11 -13.31
C HIS A 75 10.01 -0.17 -12.34
N VAL A 76 10.22 -0.84 -11.22
CA VAL A 76 9.34 -0.83 -10.07
C VAL A 76 9.96 0.05 -8.99
N TYR A 77 9.22 1.09 -8.60
CA TYR A 77 9.55 1.95 -7.47
C TYR A 77 8.87 1.38 -6.23
N ASN A 78 9.70 0.89 -5.32
CA ASN A 78 9.30 0.09 -4.17
C ASN A 78 9.65 0.82 -2.87
N TYR A 79 8.64 1.08 -2.04
CA TYR A 79 8.84 1.65 -0.69
C TYR A 79 8.71 0.54 0.35
N GLY A 80 9.48 0.62 1.43
CA GLY A 80 9.46 -0.39 2.49
C GLY A 80 10.65 -1.35 2.44
N THR A 81 11.69 -1.00 1.67
CA THR A 81 12.96 -1.74 1.68
C THR A 81 13.78 -1.32 2.90
N PHE A 82 14.57 -2.25 3.45
CA PHE A 82 15.50 -2.00 4.54
C PHE A 82 16.73 -2.89 4.38
N ASN A 83 17.82 -2.53 5.05
CA ASN A 83 19.08 -3.26 4.97
C ASN A 83 19.30 -4.13 6.22
N PHE A 84 19.40 -5.45 6.07
CA PHE A 84 19.68 -6.37 7.18
C PHE A 84 21.13 -6.27 7.69
N GLU A 85 22.06 -5.80 6.86
CA GLU A 85 23.48 -5.65 7.20
C GLU A 85 23.78 -4.37 8.00
N ASP A 86 22.75 -3.56 8.27
CA ASP A 86 22.88 -2.34 9.04
C ASP A 86 23.47 -2.62 10.43
N LYS A 87 24.48 -1.82 10.81
CA LYS A 87 25.04 -1.89 12.16
C LYS A 87 23.92 -1.69 13.19
N ASN A 88 23.83 -2.64 14.13
CA ASN A 88 22.80 -2.68 15.17
C ASN A 88 21.35 -2.82 14.62
N PHE A 89 21.16 -3.48 13.47
CA PHE A 89 19.86 -3.71 12.84
C PHE A 89 18.74 -4.05 13.85
N TYR A 90 18.92 -5.12 14.63
CA TYR A 90 17.92 -5.57 15.60
C TYR A 90 17.61 -4.53 16.67
N LEU A 91 18.61 -3.78 17.15
CA LEU A 91 18.41 -2.73 18.14
C LEU A 91 17.62 -1.54 17.56
N LYS A 92 17.90 -1.16 16.31
CA LYS A 92 17.15 -0.12 15.60
C LYS A 92 15.72 -0.57 15.35
N PHE A 93 15.51 -1.81 14.90
CA PHE A 93 14.19 -2.39 14.65
C PHE A 93 13.33 -2.40 15.91
N VAL A 94 13.84 -2.95 17.02
CA VAL A 94 13.11 -2.99 18.30
C VAL A 94 12.75 -1.59 18.80
N ARG A 95 13.60 -0.59 18.56
CA ARG A 95 13.35 0.81 18.93
C ARG A 95 12.43 1.57 17.99
N GLY A 96 12.03 0.98 16.86
CA GLY A 96 11.29 1.67 15.82
C GLY A 96 12.12 2.70 15.05
N LYS A 97 13.45 2.58 15.05
CA LYS A 97 14.41 3.53 14.43
C LYS A 97 15.12 2.98 13.19
N LEU A 98 14.56 1.94 12.58
CA LEU A 98 15.15 1.35 11.39
C LEU A 98 14.89 2.27 10.19
N PRO A 99 15.92 2.73 9.46
CA PRO A 99 15.71 3.53 8.26
C PRO A 99 15.19 2.63 7.14
N TYR A 100 13.98 2.92 6.67
CA TYR A 100 13.45 2.31 5.45
C TYR A 100 13.81 3.21 4.27
N PHE A 101 13.83 2.65 3.07
CA PHE A 101 14.13 3.41 1.86
C PHE A 101 13.30 2.99 0.66
N MET A 102 13.21 3.90 -0.31
CA MET A 102 12.77 3.60 -1.66
C MET A 102 13.88 2.86 -2.41
N SER A 103 13.56 1.69 -2.97
CA SER A 103 14.39 0.97 -3.92
C SER A 103 13.80 1.02 -5.33
N ILE A 104 14.66 0.80 -6.32
CA ILE A 104 14.27 0.63 -7.72
C ILE A 104 14.77 -0.72 -8.17
N GLU A 105 13.88 -1.50 -8.78
CA GLU A 105 14.18 -2.84 -9.29
C GLU A 105 13.57 -3.02 -10.69
N GLN A 106 14.08 -3.99 -11.45
CA GLN A 106 13.51 -4.34 -12.75
C GLN A 106 12.18 -5.06 -12.54
N PHE A 107 11.18 -4.75 -13.37
CA PHE A 107 9.85 -5.34 -13.22
C PHE A 107 9.86 -6.87 -13.28
N GLU A 108 10.69 -7.47 -14.13
CA GLU A 108 10.75 -8.94 -14.23
C GLU A 108 11.34 -9.59 -12.96
N ASP A 109 12.33 -8.97 -12.31
CA ASP A 109 12.88 -9.47 -11.04
C ASP A 109 11.83 -9.37 -9.92
N PHE A 110 11.14 -8.22 -9.84
CA PHE A 110 10.04 -8.03 -8.90
C PHE A 110 8.94 -9.06 -9.12
N LYS A 111 8.46 -9.20 -10.36
CA LYS A 111 7.41 -10.16 -10.71
C LYS A 111 7.82 -11.60 -10.38
N TRP A 112 9.06 -11.98 -10.67
CA TRP A 112 9.57 -13.31 -10.38
C TRP A 112 9.60 -13.62 -8.87
N LEU A 113 9.95 -12.66 -8.02
CA LEU A 113 9.90 -12.83 -6.56
C LEU A 113 8.51 -13.23 -6.06
N TYR A 114 7.45 -12.55 -6.52
CA TYR A 114 6.08 -12.89 -6.09
C TYR A 114 5.61 -14.21 -6.70
N GLN A 115 5.92 -14.46 -7.97
CA GLN A 115 5.56 -15.73 -8.62
C GLN A 115 6.22 -16.93 -7.95
N SER A 116 7.52 -16.85 -7.66
CA SER A 116 8.29 -17.94 -7.01
C SER A 116 7.85 -18.23 -5.57
N THR A 117 7.17 -17.27 -4.92
CA THR A 117 6.61 -17.41 -3.57
C THR A 117 5.11 -17.71 -3.57
N GLY A 118 4.52 -18.03 -4.73
CA GLY A 118 3.09 -18.34 -4.86
C GLY A 118 2.16 -17.13 -4.64
N ARG A 119 2.69 -15.90 -4.66
CA ARG A 119 1.95 -14.68 -4.36
C ARG A 119 1.45 -14.04 -5.65
N GLY A 120 0.16 -13.74 -5.70
CA GLY A 120 -0.50 -13.07 -6.82
C GLY A 120 -0.06 -11.63 -7.00
N MET A 121 -0.23 -11.11 -8.22
CA MET A 121 0.05 -9.71 -8.56
C MET A 121 -1.01 -9.16 -9.51
N THR A 122 -1.62 -8.05 -9.12
CA THR A 122 -2.56 -7.27 -9.94
C THR A 122 -1.90 -5.98 -10.37
N GLU A 123 -2.03 -5.62 -11.64
CA GLU A 123 -1.57 -4.36 -12.20
C GLU A 123 -2.77 -3.49 -12.59
N GLN A 124 -2.87 -2.30 -12.01
CA GLN A 124 -3.82 -1.25 -12.40
C GLN A 124 -3.08 -0.17 -13.18
N LEU A 125 -3.29 -0.13 -14.50
CA LEU A 125 -2.78 0.95 -15.35
C LEU A 125 -3.54 2.25 -15.02
N LEU A 126 -2.81 3.29 -14.65
CA LEU A 126 -3.39 4.54 -14.21
C LEU A 126 -3.71 5.47 -15.39
N TYR A 127 -4.91 6.04 -15.38
CA TYR A 127 -5.35 7.07 -16.31
C TYR A 127 -4.84 8.44 -15.85
N LEU A 128 -3.67 8.81 -16.38
CA LEU A 128 -2.94 10.04 -16.07
C LEU A 128 -2.69 10.85 -17.33
N SER A 129 -2.74 12.19 -17.23
CA SER A 129 -2.30 13.06 -18.32
C SER A 129 -0.77 12.99 -18.50
N PRO A 130 -0.24 13.38 -19.67
CA PRO A 130 1.21 13.43 -19.88
C PRO A 130 1.95 14.24 -18.80
N GLU A 131 1.40 15.38 -18.38
CA GLU A 131 1.99 16.25 -17.35
C GLU A 131 2.01 15.58 -15.97
N GLU A 132 0.93 14.86 -15.63
CA GLU A 132 0.83 14.11 -14.37
C GLU A 132 1.88 12.98 -14.34
N LYS A 133 2.05 12.25 -15.45
CA LYS A 133 3.06 11.19 -15.58
C LYS A 133 4.48 11.72 -15.44
N ILE A 134 4.80 12.82 -16.14
CA ILE A 134 6.11 13.47 -16.06
C ILE A 134 6.39 13.94 -14.64
N SER A 135 5.40 14.55 -13.98
CA SER A 135 5.54 15.03 -12.59
C SER A 135 5.80 13.90 -11.61
N ILE A 136 5.09 12.78 -11.74
CA ILE A 136 5.31 11.58 -10.92
C ILE A 136 6.69 10.99 -11.20
N LYS A 137 7.09 10.81 -12.46
CA LYS A 137 8.43 10.28 -12.81
C LYS A 137 9.55 11.18 -12.27
N HIS A 138 9.40 12.49 -12.38
CA HIS A 138 10.35 13.45 -11.81
C HIS A 138 10.44 13.29 -10.30
N PHE A 139 9.30 13.26 -9.60
CA PHE A 139 9.27 13.04 -8.15
C PHE A 139 9.97 11.74 -7.75
N LEU A 140 9.65 10.63 -8.42
CA LEU A 140 10.25 9.33 -8.13
C LEU A 140 11.76 9.32 -8.36
N THR A 141 12.23 9.99 -9.43
CA THR A 141 13.65 10.12 -9.74
C THR A 141 14.37 10.96 -8.68
N GLU A 142 13.82 12.10 -8.29
CA GLU A 142 14.38 12.94 -7.23
C GLU A 142 14.37 12.21 -5.88
N ASN A 143 13.30 11.48 -5.56
CA ASN A 143 13.17 10.76 -4.31
C ASN A 143 14.10 9.54 -4.24
N SER A 144 14.51 8.98 -5.39
CA SER A 144 15.46 7.85 -5.44
C SER A 144 16.91 8.20 -5.11
N LYS A 145 17.25 9.50 -5.06
CA LYS A 145 18.60 9.96 -4.67
C LYS A 145 18.91 9.58 -3.22
N GLU A 146 20.18 9.33 -2.92
CA GLU A 146 20.64 8.85 -1.62
C GLU A 146 20.17 9.74 -0.46
N GLU A 147 20.22 11.05 -0.67
CA GLU A 147 19.80 12.07 0.30
C GLU A 147 18.29 12.10 0.55
N ASN A 148 17.46 11.52 -0.34
CA ASN A 148 16.01 11.63 -0.31
C ASN A 148 15.29 10.29 -0.09
N LYS A 149 15.94 9.16 -0.38
CA LYS A 149 15.26 7.85 -0.44
C LYS A 149 14.84 7.30 0.92
N TYR A 150 15.50 7.73 2.00
CA TYR A 150 15.26 7.20 3.34
C TYR A 150 14.07 7.87 4.03
N TYR A 151 13.37 7.10 4.85
CA TYR A 151 12.27 7.59 5.66
C TYR A 151 12.00 6.74 6.91
N GLN A 152 11.24 7.32 7.82
CA GLN A 152 10.80 6.67 9.04
C GLN A 152 9.49 5.92 8.76
N TYR A 153 9.55 4.59 8.78
CA TYR A 153 8.39 3.77 8.49
C TYR A 153 7.40 3.78 9.65
N ASP A 154 6.13 3.98 9.32
CA ASP A 154 4.99 3.78 10.21
C ASP A 154 3.99 2.85 9.50
N PHE A 155 3.68 1.72 10.13
CA PHE A 155 2.84 0.69 9.52
C PHE A 155 1.44 1.18 9.13
N PHE A 156 0.87 2.17 9.82
CA PHE A 156 -0.46 2.70 9.54
C PHE A 156 -0.43 3.95 8.67
N PHE A 157 0.57 4.81 8.87
CA PHE A 157 0.56 6.17 8.36
C PHE A 157 1.63 6.47 7.32
N ASP A 158 2.77 5.77 7.33
CA ASP A 158 3.88 5.99 6.39
C ASP A 158 4.52 4.67 5.95
N ASN A 159 3.82 3.93 5.09
CA ASN A 159 4.17 2.60 4.62
C ASN A 159 4.23 2.52 3.08
N CYS A 160 4.46 1.30 2.56
CA CYS A 160 4.57 1.06 1.12
C CYS A 160 3.34 1.45 0.30
N THR A 161 2.15 1.49 0.91
CA THR A 161 0.88 1.79 0.26
C THR A 161 0.47 3.24 0.47
N THR A 162 0.59 3.77 1.70
CA THR A 162 0.22 5.16 2.00
C THR A 162 1.09 6.15 1.23
N ARG A 163 2.38 5.87 1.06
CA ARG A 163 3.26 6.70 0.22
C ARG A 163 2.80 6.78 -1.22
N LEU A 164 2.41 5.64 -1.80
CA LEU A 164 1.93 5.61 -3.18
C LEU A 164 0.60 6.35 -3.32
N ARG A 165 -0.34 6.13 -2.38
CA ARG A 165 -1.57 6.91 -2.30
C ARG A 165 -1.26 8.41 -2.30
N ASP A 166 -0.35 8.86 -1.45
CA ASP A 166 -0.04 10.28 -1.28
C ASP A 166 0.62 10.89 -2.52
N ILE A 167 1.47 10.13 -3.23
CA ILE A 167 2.00 10.50 -4.54
C ILE A 167 0.86 10.70 -5.54
N LEU A 168 -0.05 9.72 -5.66
CA LEU A 168 -1.16 9.78 -6.61
C LEU A 168 -2.11 10.96 -6.30
N VAL A 169 -2.49 11.15 -5.03
CA VAL A 169 -3.36 12.26 -4.59
C VAL A 169 -2.72 13.62 -4.85
N LYS A 170 -1.40 13.75 -4.62
CA LYS A 170 -0.67 15.00 -4.81
C LYS A 170 -0.63 15.42 -6.29
N TYR A 171 -0.27 14.49 -7.16
CA TYR A 171 0.01 14.78 -8.57
C TYR A 171 -1.21 14.67 -9.49
N LYS A 172 -2.25 13.90 -9.14
CA LYS A 172 -3.45 13.79 -9.95
C LYS A 172 -4.32 15.05 -9.88
N LYS A 173 -4.81 15.51 -11.04
CA LYS A 173 -5.78 16.61 -11.20
C LYS A 173 -7.03 16.17 -11.98
N PRO A 174 -8.24 16.55 -11.53
CA PRO A 174 -8.56 17.10 -10.21
C PRO A 174 -8.14 16.14 -9.08
N VAL A 175 -8.06 16.64 -7.85
CA VAL A 175 -7.59 15.85 -6.70
C VAL A 175 -8.43 14.58 -6.56
N LEU A 176 -7.75 13.46 -6.37
CA LEU A 176 -8.36 12.15 -6.28
C LEU A 176 -9.15 12.00 -4.97
N ALA A 177 -10.47 11.80 -5.07
CA ALA A 177 -11.34 11.52 -3.94
C ALA A 177 -11.52 10.00 -3.79
N LEU A 178 -10.65 9.37 -3.00
CA LEU A 178 -10.70 7.92 -2.78
C LEU A 178 -11.79 7.55 -1.75
N PRO A 179 -12.79 6.73 -2.13
CA PRO A 179 -13.88 6.37 -1.24
C PRO A 179 -13.42 5.38 -0.15
N ALA A 180 -14.24 5.26 0.90
CA ALA A 180 -14.12 4.15 1.83
C ALA A 180 -14.51 2.84 1.14
N VAL A 181 -13.72 1.79 1.35
CA VAL A 181 -13.94 0.44 0.81
C VAL A 181 -14.23 -0.60 1.91
N ARG A 182 -14.19 -0.15 3.17
CA ARG A 182 -14.52 -0.93 4.36
C ARG A 182 -15.61 -0.23 5.17
N PRO A 183 -16.30 -0.93 6.09
CA PRO A 183 -17.31 -0.33 6.95
C PRO A 183 -16.80 0.92 7.69
N ALA A 184 -17.65 1.94 7.81
CA ALA A 184 -17.26 3.24 8.38
C ALA A 184 -16.88 3.20 9.87
N ASN A 185 -17.30 2.16 10.59
CA ASN A 185 -16.97 1.93 12.00
C ASN A 185 -15.77 1.00 12.22
N MET A 186 -15.09 0.59 11.15
CA MET A 186 -13.96 -0.35 11.23
C MET A 186 -12.74 0.31 11.88
N ARG A 187 -12.14 -0.37 12.85
CA ARG A 187 -10.91 0.06 13.55
C ARG A 187 -9.66 -0.56 12.92
N PHE A 188 -8.49 0.03 13.14
CA PHE A 188 -7.22 -0.55 12.68
C PHE A 188 -6.99 -1.97 13.19
N ARG A 189 -7.30 -2.23 14.48
CA ARG A 189 -7.17 -3.57 15.07
C ARG A 189 -7.99 -4.60 14.32
N GLN A 190 -9.23 -4.27 13.96
CA GLN A 190 -10.10 -5.17 13.21
C GLN A 190 -9.52 -5.48 11.82
N ALA A 191 -8.95 -4.47 11.14
CA ALA A 191 -8.35 -4.67 9.82
C ALA A 191 -7.12 -5.58 9.89
N ILE A 192 -6.25 -5.38 10.88
CA ILE A 192 -5.09 -6.24 11.12
C ILE A 192 -5.52 -7.65 11.50
N HIS A 193 -6.52 -7.79 12.39
CA HIS A 193 -7.04 -9.08 12.82
C HIS A 193 -7.58 -9.90 11.64
N GLU A 194 -8.30 -9.28 10.70
CA GLU A 194 -8.76 -9.98 9.50
C GLU A 194 -7.60 -10.54 8.66
N CYS A 195 -6.50 -9.79 8.50
CA CYS A 195 -5.30 -10.28 7.80
C CYS A 195 -4.63 -11.43 8.57
N LEU A 196 -4.47 -11.29 9.88
CA LEU A 196 -3.86 -12.31 10.75
C LEU A 196 -4.68 -13.59 10.83
N ASP A 197 -6.01 -13.47 10.90
CA ASP A 197 -6.92 -14.61 10.93
C ASP A 197 -6.91 -15.34 9.58
N ARG A 198 -6.85 -14.62 8.45
CA ARG A 198 -6.68 -15.20 7.13
C ARG A 198 -5.38 -16.00 7.02
N GLY A 199 -4.27 -15.47 7.53
CA GLY A 199 -2.97 -16.16 7.55
C GLY A 199 -2.76 -17.16 8.70
N GLN A 200 -3.77 -17.43 9.53
CA GLN A 200 -3.67 -18.32 10.69
C GLN A 200 -2.58 -17.91 11.72
N GLN A 201 -2.28 -16.61 11.80
CA GLN A 201 -1.20 -16.03 12.60
C GLN A 201 -1.65 -15.67 14.04
N GLN A 202 -2.24 -16.63 14.76
CA GLN A 202 -2.89 -16.38 16.07
C GLN A 202 -1.90 -15.97 17.18
N TRP A 203 -0.67 -16.50 17.18
CA TRP A 203 0.36 -16.08 18.13
C TRP A 203 0.87 -14.67 17.85
N SER A 204 1.09 -14.36 16.56
CA SER A 204 1.46 -13.03 16.10
C SER A 204 0.36 -12.01 16.43
N LYS A 205 -0.91 -12.40 16.32
CA LYS A 205 -2.07 -11.60 16.74
C LYS A 205 -2.02 -11.21 18.22
N LEU A 206 -1.76 -12.17 19.11
CA LEU A 206 -1.57 -11.87 20.53
C LEU A 206 -0.38 -10.92 20.75
N GLY A 207 0.76 -11.17 20.11
CA GLY A 207 1.93 -10.30 20.23
C GLY A 207 1.67 -8.87 19.78
N ILE A 208 0.98 -8.70 18.65
CA ILE A 208 0.57 -7.39 18.11
C ILE A 208 -0.41 -6.68 19.05
N ASP A 209 -1.39 -7.39 19.62
CA ASP A 209 -2.33 -6.81 20.57
C ASP A 209 -1.63 -6.31 21.84
N ILE A 210 -0.64 -7.07 22.32
CA ILE A 210 0.21 -6.69 23.46
C ILE A 210 1.06 -5.45 23.15
N LEU A 211 1.64 -5.37 21.95
CA LEU A 211 2.60 -4.31 21.57
C LEU A 211 1.94 -3.01 21.09
N LEU A 212 0.94 -3.08 20.21
CA LEU A 212 0.36 -1.89 19.56
C LEU A 212 -0.74 -1.22 20.40
N GLY A 213 -1.34 -1.95 21.34
CA GLY A 213 -2.26 -1.42 22.34
C GLY A 213 -3.39 -0.54 21.78
N ALA A 214 -3.76 0.50 22.54
CA ALA A 214 -4.95 1.33 22.31
C ALA A 214 -4.90 2.19 21.02
N LYS A 215 -3.73 2.45 20.44
CA LYS A 215 -3.62 3.24 19.19
C LYS A 215 -4.40 2.57 18.04
N THR A 216 -4.44 1.24 18.04
CA THR A 216 -5.15 0.45 17.03
C THR A 216 -6.67 0.42 17.20
N ASP A 217 -7.19 0.96 18.30
CA ASP A 217 -8.63 1.08 18.52
C ASP A 217 -9.25 2.27 17.79
N ARG A 218 -8.49 3.16 17.15
CA ARG A 218 -9.10 4.28 16.43
C ARG A 218 -9.95 3.77 15.25
N ILE A 219 -11.13 4.36 15.07
CA ILE A 219 -11.95 4.16 13.86
C ILE A 219 -11.20 4.76 12.67
N MET A 220 -11.09 4.01 11.58
CA MET A 220 -10.39 4.42 10.37
C MET A 220 -11.25 5.38 9.55
N THR A 221 -10.64 6.47 9.08
CA THR A 221 -11.19 7.28 7.98
C THR A 221 -11.08 6.54 6.64
N ALA A 222 -11.71 7.05 5.58
CA ALA A 222 -11.57 6.47 4.23
C ALA A 222 -10.11 6.39 3.76
N SER A 223 -9.30 7.42 4.06
CA SER A 223 -7.87 7.44 3.73
C SER A 223 -7.08 6.47 4.60
N ASP A 224 -7.41 6.37 5.90
CA ASP A 224 -6.77 5.43 6.81
C ASP A 224 -6.94 3.99 6.32
N GLN A 225 -8.10 3.61 5.79
CA GLN A 225 -8.34 2.26 5.26
C GLN A 225 -7.33 1.85 4.19
N GLN A 226 -6.76 2.81 3.46
CA GLN A 226 -5.83 2.58 2.35
C GLN A 226 -4.40 2.32 2.83
N PHE A 227 -4.15 2.16 4.13
CA PHE A 227 -2.88 1.62 4.63
C PHE A 227 -2.62 0.19 4.14
N LEU A 228 -3.68 -0.56 3.80
CA LEU A 228 -3.61 -1.89 3.21
C LEU A 228 -3.62 -1.82 1.67
N PRO A 229 -2.71 -2.55 0.99
CA PRO A 229 -2.61 -2.64 -0.47
C PRO A 229 -3.93 -2.90 -1.19
N GLU A 230 -4.68 -3.91 -0.73
CA GLU A 230 -5.96 -4.30 -1.32
C GLU A 230 -6.99 -3.18 -1.23
N ASN A 231 -7.00 -2.43 -0.12
CA ASN A 231 -7.94 -1.33 0.08
C ASN A 231 -7.61 -0.15 -0.84
N LEU A 232 -6.33 0.17 -1.07
CA LEU A 232 -5.95 1.20 -2.05
C LEU A 232 -6.39 0.78 -3.46
N MET A 233 -6.09 -0.45 -3.86
CA MET A 233 -6.49 -1.02 -5.16
C MET A 233 -8.01 -0.87 -5.39
N LEU A 234 -8.81 -1.32 -4.42
CA LEU A 234 -10.28 -1.23 -4.48
C LEU A 234 -10.79 0.21 -4.49
N ALA A 235 -10.14 1.11 -3.76
CA ALA A 235 -10.53 2.52 -3.72
C ALA A 235 -10.28 3.21 -5.07
N LEU A 236 -9.20 2.83 -5.77
CA LEU A 236 -8.91 3.32 -7.13
C LEU A 236 -9.93 2.81 -8.15
N ASP A 237 -10.34 1.54 -8.06
CA ASP A 237 -11.37 0.96 -8.92
C ASP A 237 -12.75 1.58 -8.66
N SER A 238 -13.04 1.91 -7.40
CA SER A 238 -14.35 2.41 -6.97
C SER A 238 -14.52 3.93 -7.16
N ASN A 239 -13.50 4.62 -7.69
CA ASN A 239 -13.55 6.08 -7.83
C ASN A 239 -14.63 6.52 -8.84
N ARG A 240 -15.65 7.22 -8.35
CA ARG A 240 -16.81 7.66 -9.15
C ARG A 240 -16.58 8.99 -9.87
N SER A 241 -15.55 9.75 -9.51
CA SER A 241 -15.30 11.10 -10.04
C SER A 241 -14.57 11.12 -11.40
N GLY A 242 -14.36 9.94 -12.00
CA GLY A 242 -13.68 9.73 -13.26
C GLY A 242 -12.91 8.42 -13.22
N GLN A 243 -12.88 7.70 -14.34
CA GLN A 243 -12.16 6.42 -14.44
C GLN A 243 -10.65 6.67 -14.28
N PHE A 244 -10.12 6.46 -13.07
CA PHE A 244 -8.69 6.62 -12.75
C PHE A 244 -7.88 5.38 -13.10
N VAL A 245 -8.51 4.21 -13.16
CA VAL A 245 -7.90 2.97 -13.63
C VAL A 245 -8.31 2.75 -15.07
N ALA A 246 -7.36 2.92 -15.99
CA ALA A 246 -7.57 2.73 -17.42
C ALA A 246 -7.82 1.25 -17.76
N SER A 247 -7.08 0.36 -17.11
CA SER A 247 -7.26 -1.09 -17.20
C SER A 247 -6.70 -1.77 -15.96
N SER A 248 -7.33 -2.86 -15.53
CA SER A 248 -6.85 -3.72 -14.44
C SER A 248 -6.62 -5.13 -14.99
N GLN A 249 -5.45 -5.71 -14.68
CA GLN A 249 -5.11 -7.07 -15.09
C GLN A 249 -4.46 -7.81 -13.94
N LYS A 250 -4.82 -9.09 -13.78
CA LYS A 250 -4.07 -10.00 -12.91
C LYS A 250 -2.92 -10.59 -13.70
N LEU A 251 -1.71 -10.26 -13.31
CA LEU A 251 -0.47 -10.75 -13.93
C LEU A 251 -0.17 -12.19 -13.49
N TYR A 252 -0.54 -12.52 -12.26
CA TYR A 252 -0.39 -13.85 -11.68
C TYR A 252 -1.46 -14.05 -10.60
N GLU A 253 -2.14 -15.19 -10.64
CA GLU A 253 -3.07 -15.58 -9.57
C GLU A 253 -2.26 -16.21 -8.43
N PRO A 254 -2.60 -15.91 -7.16
CA PRO A 254 -1.92 -16.54 -6.04
C PRO A 254 -2.14 -18.06 -6.07
N ASP A 255 -1.09 -18.80 -5.76
CA ASP A 255 -1.25 -20.18 -5.32
C ASP A 255 -1.82 -20.11 -3.90
N VAL A 256 -3.02 -20.63 -3.70
CA VAL A 256 -3.69 -20.60 -2.39
C VAL A 256 -3.54 -21.99 -1.79
N PRO A 257 -2.42 -22.29 -1.08
CA PRO A 257 -2.34 -23.54 -0.34
C PRO A 257 -3.45 -23.55 0.70
N ALA A 258 -4.07 -24.70 0.90
CA ALA A 258 -5.09 -24.86 1.93
C ALA A 258 -4.49 -24.47 3.29
N ALA A 259 -5.00 -23.39 3.88
CA ALA A 259 -4.52 -22.89 5.16
C ALA A 259 -4.63 -24.00 6.21
N LYS A 260 -3.48 -24.49 6.69
CA LYS A 260 -3.47 -25.50 7.76
C LYS A 260 -3.93 -24.82 9.04
N LYS A 261 -5.14 -25.17 9.48
CA LYS A 261 -5.69 -24.67 10.73
C LYS A 261 -4.79 -25.11 11.89
N ASN A 262 -4.17 -24.14 12.57
CA ASN A 262 -3.38 -24.43 13.74
C ASN A 262 -4.30 -24.54 14.96
N ILE A 263 -4.38 -25.74 15.54
CA ILE A 263 -5.16 -25.98 16.77
C ILE A 263 -4.47 -25.42 18.02
N PHE A 264 -3.16 -25.19 17.96
CA PHE A 264 -2.36 -24.63 19.05
C PHE A 264 -2.43 -23.10 19.03
N THR A 265 -3.60 -22.56 19.35
CA THR A 265 -3.84 -21.12 19.47
C THR A 265 -3.51 -20.63 20.89
N PRO A 266 -3.30 -19.32 21.10
CA PRO A 266 -3.06 -18.79 22.43
C PRO A 266 -4.18 -19.13 23.42
N LEU A 267 -5.45 -19.07 23.00
CA LEU A 267 -6.59 -19.44 23.86
C LEU A 267 -6.49 -20.90 24.31
N VAL A 268 -6.24 -21.83 23.38
CA VAL A 268 -6.09 -23.26 23.72
C VAL A 268 -4.91 -23.46 24.65
N PHE A 269 -3.78 -22.81 24.40
CA PHE A 269 -2.61 -22.88 25.27
C PHE A 269 -2.90 -22.37 26.68
N PHE A 270 -3.49 -21.18 26.83
CA PHE A 270 -3.78 -20.61 28.15
C PHE A 270 -4.89 -21.36 28.89
N CYS A 271 -5.89 -21.89 28.19
CA CYS A 271 -6.88 -22.78 28.80
C CYS A 271 -6.26 -24.09 29.26
N ALA A 272 -5.37 -24.70 28.46
CA ALA A 272 -4.65 -25.91 28.84
C ALA A 272 -3.69 -25.65 30.01
N LEU A 273 -2.99 -24.51 30.01
CA LEU A 273 -2.12 -24.07 31.11
C LEU A 273 -2.92 -23.87 32.40
N LEU A 274 -4.10 -23.22 32.32
CA LEU A 274 -4.99 -23.03 33.46
C LEU A 274 -5.53 -24.37 33.98
N ALA A 275 -5.99 -25.25 33.09
CA ALA A 275 -6.46 -26.58 33.47
C ALA A 275 -5.33 -27.41 34.12
N PHE A 276 -4.13 -27.36 33.56
CA PHE A 276 -2.95 -28.00 34.12
C PHE A 276 -2.63 -27.45 35.52
N TYR A 277 -2.66 -26.13 35.69
CA TYR A 277 -2.46 -25.49 36.99
C TYR A 277 -3.49 -25.95 38.03
N ILE A 278 -4.77 -25.99 37.67
CA ILE A 278 -5.86 -26.48 38.52
C ILE A 278 -5.63 -27.96 38.89
N LEU A 279 -5.34 -28.81 37.90
CA LEU A 279 -5.10 -30.24 38.12
C LEU A 279 -3.89 -30.46 39.03
N LEU A 280 -2.81 -29.72 38.80
CA LEU A 280 -1.62 -29.74 39.64
C LEU A 280 -1.99 -29.39 41.08
N HIS A 281 -2.76 -28.30 41.28
CA HIS A 281 -3.18 -27.82 42.60
C HIS A 281 -4.00 -28.87 43.37
N PHE A 282 -4.99 -29.48 42.72
CA PHE A 282 -5.86 -30.47 43.35
C PHE A 282 -5.21 -31.86 43.50
N SER A 283 -4.37 -32.30 42.55
CA SER A 283 -3.77 -33.63 42.57
C SER A 283 -2.59 -33.74 43.54
N ILE A 284 -1.80 -32.67 43.64
CA ILE A 284 -0.59 -32.66 44.47
C ILE A 284 -0.94 -32.23 45.92
N GLY A 285 -2.02 -31.47 46.12
CA GLY A 285 -2.45 -31.01 47.44
C GLY A 285 -1.31 -30.33 48.21
N LYS A 286 -1.29 -30.47 49.54
CA LYS A 286 -0.19 -29.97 50.40
C LYS A 286 1.10 -30.80 50.31
N LYS A 287 1.19 -31.82 49.44
CA LYS A 287 2.28 -32.81 49.51
C LYS A 287 3.59 -32.33 48.88
N LEU A 288 3.56 -31.46 47.87
CA LEU A 288 4.74 -30.88 47.21
C LEU A 288 4.64 -29.34 47.11
N PRO A 289 4.66 -28.60 48.25
CA PRO A 289 4.53 -27.13 48.24
C PRO A 289 5.67 -26.44 47.48
N LEU A 290 6.86 -27.04 47.42
CA LEU A 290 8.01 -26.50 46.70
C LEU A 290 7.79 -26.45 45.18
N LEU A 291 7.11 -27.45 44.61
CA LEU A 291 6.83 -27.50 43.18
C LEU A 291 5.79 -26.46 42.76
N MET A 292 4.75 -26.26 43.59
CA MET A 292 3.80 -25.15 43.42
C MET A 292 4.49 -23.79 43.48
N ALA A 293 5.29 -23.57 44.53
CA ALA A 293 6.03 -22.32 44.69
C ALA A 293 6.99 -22.05 43.52
N GLY A 294 7.62 -23.09 42.97
CA GLY A 294 8.46 -22.99 41.77
C GLY A 294 7.66 -22.58 40.53
N PHE A 295 6.50 -23.19 40.31
CA PHE A 295 5.63 -22.87 39.18
C PHE A 295 5.06 -21.46 39.28
N ASP A 296 4.57 -21.07 40.46
CA ASP A 296 4.10 -19.70 40.74
C ASP A 296 5.23 -18.69 40.54
N GLY A 297 6.41 -18.97 41.09
CA GLY A 297 7.60 -18.14 40.94
C GLY A 297 7.98 -17.93 39.47
N MET A 298 7.95 -19.01 38.66
CA MET A 298 8.18 -18.94 37.22
C MET A 298 7.12 -18.10 36.50
N LEU A 299 5.82 -18.31 36.79
CA LEU A 299 4.74 -17.53 36.17
C LEU A 299 4.85 -16.04 36.51
N PHE A 300 5.05 -15.69 37.78
CA PHE A 300 5.22 -14.30 38.20
C PHE A 300 6.49 -13.67 37.66
N PHE A 301 7.57 -14.43 37.53
CA PHE A 301 8.80 -13.96 36.90
C PHE A 301 8.57 -13.63 35.41
N LEU A 302 7.90 -14.51 34.66
CA LEU A 302 7.61 -14.28 33.25
C LEU A 302 6.64 -13.11 33.02
N THR A 303 5.59 -12.98 33.83
CA THR A 303 4.67 -11.84 33.73
C THR A 303 5.32 -10.54 34.17
N GLY A 304 6.18 -10.58 35.19
CA GLY A 304 7.02 -9.44 35.59
C GLY A 304 7.96 -9.00 34.47
N LEU A 305 8.63 -9.94 33.81
CA LEU A 305 9.50 -9.67 32.66
C LEU A 305 8.72 -9.07 31.48
N LEU A 306 7.52 -9.57 31.20
CA LEU A 306 6.61 -9.00 30.21
C LEU A 306 6.21 -7.56 30.59
N GLY A 307 5.94 -7.29 31.86
CA GLY A 307 5.69 -5.94 32.37
C GLY A 307 6.87 -4.99 32.14
N CYS A 308 8.11 -5.44 32.43
CA CYS A 308 9.32 -4.68 32.14
C CYS A 308 9.47 -4.40 30.64
N LEU A 309 9.18 -5.39 29.78
CA LEU A 309 9.19 -5.21 28.33
C LEU A 309 8.19 -4.15 27.88
N LEU A 310 6.96 -4.18 28.41
CA LEU A 310 5.91 -3.20 28.07
C LEU A 310 6.29 -1.78 28.50
N ILE A 311 6.89 -1.62 29.69
CA ILE A 311 7.42 -0.32 30.14
C ILE A 311 8.53 0.16 29.18
N PHE A 312 9.43 -0.73 28.77
CA PHE A 312 10.48 -0.39 27.80
C PHE A 312 9.91 -0.03 26.43
N MET A 313 8.88 -0.73 25.94
CA MET A 313 8.21 -0.36 24.69
C MET A 313 7.57 1.03 24.78
N TRP A 314 6.91 1.35 25.90
CA TRP A 314 6.25 2.64 26.07
C TRP A 314 7.22 3.83 26.15
N PHE A 315 8.33 3.70 26.90
CA PHE A 315 9.24 4.83 27.16
C PHE A 315 10.54 4.79 26.35
N GLY A 316 10.93 3.62 25.86
CA GLY A 316 12.24 3.36 25.24
C GLY A 316 12.21 3.20 23.73
N THR A 317 11.03 3.28 23.11
CA THR A 317 10.86 3.12 21.65
C THR A 317 9.97 4.19 21.07
N ASP A 318 10.09 4.41 19.77
CA ASP A 318 9.29 5.40 19.03
C ASP A 318 8.02 4.76 18.41
N HIS A 319 7.59 3.59 18.92
CA HIS A 319 6.40 2.85 18.45
C HIS A 319 5.06 3.45 18.93
#